data_AF-A0A142XC70-F1
#
_entry.id   AF-A0A142XC70-F1
#
_cell.length_a   1.000
_cell.length_b   1.000
_cell.length_c   1.000
_cell.angle_alpha   90.00
_cell.angle_beta   90.00
_cell.angle_gamma   90.00
#
_symmetry.space_group_name_H-M   'P 1'
#
loop_
_entity.id
_entity.type
_entity.pdbx_description
1 polymer ?
#
loop_
_entity_poly.entity_id
_entity_poly.type
_entity_poly.pdbx_seq_one_letter_code
_entity_poly.pdbx_strand_id
1 'polypeptide(L)'
;MTVVSRLRRDAALCSVPGARDPKRRGRPRVYGEHRVSLAKRAGQARGWTTGTFTLYGKAVENRYKTFVAAWRPAGGAIRVVLVDEPKGWVAFSCTDTTATAAQIRGLVADRFSLEIAFRDLKQVVGAGQPQVRGLTSNVGCFHLCAWAFTVTEVWAWDRNTEALVAHRSASPWDDPNRRPSHADKRRAWQRELRAEEIQAVVGDPHDAAKIQNLAKRCLDLAA
;
A
#
# COMPACT_ATOMS: atom_id res chain seq x y z
N MET A 1 9.97 -10.82 -13.56
CA MET A 1 9.38 -9.76 -12.71
C MET A 1 7.97 -9.48 -13.21
N THR A 2 6.98 -9.46 -12.32
CA THR A 2 5.59 -9.10 -12.65
C THR A 2 5.33 -7.67 -12.23
N VAL A 3 4.84 -6.84 -13.15
CA VAL A 3 4.53 -5.43 -12.89
C VAL A 3 3.04 -5.20 -13.11
N VAL A 4 2.39 -4.59 -12.11
CA VAL A 4 1.00 -4.16 -12.18
C VAL A 4 0.94 -2.65 -12.10
N SER A 5 0.17 -2.02 -12.97
CA SER A 5 0.09 -0.56 -13.02
C SER A 5 -1.23 -0.06 -13.61
N ARG A 6 -1.52 1.22 -13.36
CA ARG A 6 -2.57 1.94 -14.09
C ARG A 6 -2.10 2.22 -15.51
N LEU A 7 -2.96 1.93 -16.47
CA LEU A 7 -2.72 2.16 -17.88
C LEU A 7 -3.35 3.48 -18.32
N ARG A 8 -2.61 4.28 -19.09
CA ARG A 8 -3.14 5.52 -19.68
C ARG A 8 -4.29 5.20 -20.63
N ARG A 9 -5.32 6.08 -20.66
CA ARG A 9 -6.51 5.92 -21.52
C ARG A 9 -6.18 5.86 -23.02
N ASP A 10 -5.07 6.47 -23.42
CA ASP A 10 -4.58 6.57 -24.80
C ASP A 10 -3.37 5.65 -25.07
N ALA A 11 -3.09 4.67 -24.20
CA ALA A 11 -1.96 3.76 -24.36
C ALA A 11 -1.93 3.14 -25.77
N ALA A 12 -0.76 3.22 -26.41
CA ALA A 12 -0.51 2.70 -27.76
C ALA A 12 -0.38 1.16 -27.72
N LEU A 13 -1.51 0.48 -27.54
CA LEU A 13 -1.60 -0.96 -27.55
C LEU A 13 -1.69 -1.51 -28.98
N CYS A 14 -1.07 -2.67 -29.19
CA CYS A 14 -1.18 -3.47 -30.40
C CYS A 14 -1.86 -4.80 -30.09
N SER A 15 -2.37 -5.47 -31.10
CA SER A 15 -2.76 -6.88 -30.98
C SER A 15 -1.54 -7.73 -30.61
N VAL A 16 -1.78 -8.88 -30.00
CA VAL A 16 -0.73 -9.90 -29.83
C VAL A 16 -0.33 -10.41 -31.21
N PRO A 17 0.97 -10.68 -31.48
CA PRO A 17 1.37 -11.30 -32.74
C PRO A 17 0.62 -12.62 -32.96
N GLY A 18 0.12 -12.83 -34.18
CA GLY A 18 -0.53 -14.08 -34.58
C GLY A 18 0.45 -15.25 -34.63
N ALA A 19 -0.08 -16.44 -34.92
CA ALA A 19 0.74 -17.64 -35.11
C ALA A 19 1.84 -17.40 -36.16
N ARG A 20 3.04 -17.89 -35.87
CA ARG A 20 4.19 -17.75 -36.76
C ARG A 20 3.95 -18.59 -38.01
N ASP A 21 4.12 -17.97 -39.18
CA ASP A 21 4.31 -18.72 -40.42
C ASP A 21 5.68 -19.42 -40.39
N PRO A 22 5.72 -20.77 -40.43
CA PRO A 22 6.97 -21.54 -40.43
C PRO A 22 7.93 -21.16 -41.56
N LYS A 23 7.41 -20.65 -42.68
CA LYS A 23 8.20 -20.27 -43.87
C LYS A 23 8.89 -18.92 -43.70
N ARG A 24 8.48 -18.11 -42.72
CA ARG A 24 9.01 -16.76 -42.51
C ARG A 24 10.30 -16.79 -41.70
N ARG A 25 11.41 -16.43 -42.37
CA ARG A 25 12.75 -16.28 -41.77
C ARG A 25 12.82 -15.02 -40.89
N GLY A 26 13.67 -15.05 -39.86
CA GLY A 26 13.92 -13.93 -38.95
C GLY A 26 13.33 -14.08 -37.55
N ARG A 27 13.59 -13.07 -36.69
CA ARG A 27 13.10 -13.00 -35.31
C ARG A 27 11.56 -12.92 -35.29
N PRO A 28 10.87 -13.68 -34.42
CA PRO A 28 9.42 -13.55 -34.25
C PRO A 28 9.02 -12.11 -33.94
N ARG A 29 7.88 -11.68 -34.49
CA ARG A 29 7.30 -10.37 -34.15
C ARG A 29 6.85 -10.37 -32.69
N VAL A 30 7.13 -9.26 -32.00
CA VAL A 30 6.71 -9.06 -30.60
C VAL A 30 5.34 -8.39 -30.52
N TYR A 31 4.96 -7.62 -31.55
CA TYR A 31 3.72 -6.85 -31.62
C TYR A 31 2.94 -7.24 -32.88
N GLY A 32 1.62 -7.32 -32.76
CA GLY A 32 0.72 -7.53 -33.89
C GLY A 32 0.46 -6.25 -34.69
N GLU A 33 -0.20 -6.41 -35.83
CA GLU A 33 -0.37 -5.34 -36.84
C GLU A 33 -1.50 -4.36 -36.49
N HIS A 34 -2.47 -4.77 -35.68
CA HIS A 34 -3.64 -3.94 -35.39
C HIS A 34 -3.45 -3.13 -34.12
N ARG A 35 -3.78 -1.84 -34.19
CA ARG A 35 -3.84 -0.98 -33.00
C ARG A 35 -5.09 -1.29 -32.19
N VAL A 36 -4.93 -1.41 -30.87
CA VAL A 36 -6.02 -1.59 -29.92
C VAL A 36 -6.30 -0.25 -29.23
N SER A 37 -7.52 0.26 -29.37
CA SER A 37 -7.97 1.48 -28.68
C SER A 37 -8.76 1.13 -27.43
N LEU A 38 -8.30 1.58 -26.26
CA LEU A 38 -9.00 1.38 -24.99
C LEU A 38 -10.37 2.06 -24.99
N ALA A 39 -10.46 3.30 -25.48
CA ALA A 39 -11.72 4.03 -25.57
C ALA A 39 -12.75 3.27 -26.42
N LYS A 40 -12.35 2.73 -27.58
CA LYS A 40 -13.24 1.89 -28.41
C LYS A 40 -13.64 0.60 -27.68
N ARG A 41 -12.71 -0.03 -26.96
CA ARG A 41 -12.98 -1.26 -26.19
C ARG A 41 -13.92 -1.02 -25.00
N ALA A 42 -13.81 0.13 -24.34
CA ALA A 42 -14.66 0.54 -23.23
C ALA A 42 -16.07 0.94 -23.70
N GLY A 43 -16.18 1.68 -24.81
CA GLY A 43 -17.48 2.06 -25.39
C GLY A 43 -18.25 0.89 -26.01
N GLN A 44 -17.57 -0.19 -26.39
CA GLN A 44 -18.23 -1.40 -26.89
C GLN A 44 -18.89 -2.19 -25.75
N ALA A 45 -20.22 -2.26 -25.74
CA ALA A 45 -21.01 -2.96 -24.71
C ALA A 45 -20.70 -4.47 -24.59
N ARG A 46 -20.28 -5.11 -25.69
CA ARG A 46 -19.92 -6.54 -25.68
C ARG A 46 -18.65 -6.82 -24.86
N GLY A 47 -18.68 -7.88 -24.06
CA GLY A 47 -17.54 -8.39 -23.30
C GLY A 47 -17.30 -7.71 -21.95
N TRP A 48 -18.22 -6.85 -21.51
CA TRP A 48 -18.32 -6.46 -20.12
C TRP A 48 -18.95 -7.60 -19.31
N THR A 49 -18.38 -7.88 -18.15
CA THR A 49 -18.90 -8.85 -17.19
C THR A 49 -18.79 -8.26 -15.78
N THR A 50 -19.50 -8.82 -14.83
CA THR A 50 -19.49 -8.35 -13.45
C THR A 50 -18.72 -9.33 -12.58
N GLY A 51 -17.94 -8.82 -11.64
CA GLY A 51 -17.22 -9.63 -10.69
C GLY A 51 -17.06 -8.94 -9.35
N THR A 52 -16.84 -9.73 -8.33
CA THR A 52 -16.58 -9.25 -6.96
C THR A 52 -15.08 -9.10 -6.75
N PHE A 53 -14.71 -7.97 -6.16
CA PHE A 53 -13.33 -7.62 -5.86
C PHE A 53 -13.20 -7.30 -4.37
N THR A 54 -12.20 -7.83 -3.70
CA THR A 54 -11.88 -7.42 -2.33
C THR A 54 -11.01 -6.17 -2.38
N LEU A 55 -11.59 -5.00 -2.09
CA LEU A 55 -10.91 -3.71 -2.09
C LEU A 55 -10.96 -3.13 -0.69
N TYR A 56 -9.80 -2.78 -0.12
CA TYR A 56 -9.71 -2.19 1.21
C TYR A 56 -10.45 -3.03 2.29
N GLY A 57 -10.39 -4.35 2.17
CA GLY A 57 -11.09 -5.29 3.07
C GLY A 57 -12.60 -5.42 2.85
N LYS A 58 -13.17 -4.78 1.82
CA LYS A 58 -14.60 -4.86 1.50
C LYS A 58 -14.82 -5.55 0.17
N ALA A 59 -15.86 -6.38 0.07
CA ALA A 59 -16.31 -6.93 -1.20
C ALA A 59 -17.02 -5.83 -2.00
N VAL A 60 -16.51 -5.54 -3.19
CA VAL A 60 -17.06 -4.52 -4.10
C VAL A 60 -17.31 -5.17 -5.44
N GLU A 61 -18.56 -5.13 -5.87
CA GLU A 61 -18.96 -5.61 -7.19
C GLU A 61 -18.68 -4.52 -8.24
N ASN A 62 -17.97 -4.86 -9.31
CA ASN A 62 -17.71 -3.93 -10.40
C ASN A 62 -17.84 -4.62 -11.76
N ARG A 63 -18.29 -3.86 -12.75
CA ARG A 63 -18.27 -4.29 -14.14
C ARG A 63 -16.86 -4.11 -14.71
N TYR A 64 -16.34 -5.13 -15.37
CA TYR A 64 -15.00 -5.12 -15.93
C TYR A 64 -14.94 -5.83 -17.29
N LYS A 65 -13.88 -5.56 -18.03
CA LYS A 65 -13.56 -6.20 -19.31
C LYS A 65 -12.07 -6.49 -19.33
N THR A 66 -11.69 -7.68 -19.77
CA THR A 66 -10.29 -8.10 -19.76
C THR A 66 -9.88 -8.73 -21.08
N PHE A 67 -8.65 -8.47 -21.50
CA PHE A 67 -8.07 -9.01 -22.73
C PHE A 67 -6.55 -8.91 -22.68
N VAL A 68 -5.86 -9.64 -23.57
CA VAL A 68 -4.41 -9.54 -23.74
C VAL A 68 -4.10 -8.61 -24.91
N ALA A 69 -3.13 -7.73 -24.74
CA ALA A 69 -2.63 -6.84 -25.79
C ALA A 69 -1.11 -6.72 -25.70
N ALA A 70 -0.45 -6.38 -26.80
CA ALA A 70 0.99 -6.12 -26.79
C ALA A 70 1.26 -4.63 -26.55
N TRP A 71 2.23 -4.32 -25.69
CA TRP A 71 2.55 -2.95 -25.30
C TRP A 71 4.05 -2.72 -25.29
N ARG A 72 4.52 -1.74 -26.08
CA ARG A 72 5.94 -1.49 -26.31
C ARG A 72 6.73 -1.17 -25.02
N PRO A 73 6.24 -0.32 -24.10
CA PRO A 73 6.92 -0.06 -22.82
C PRO A 73 7.11 -1.30 -21.94
N ALA A 74 6.20 -2.28 -22.01
CA ALA A 74 6.36 -3.55 -21.29
C ALA A 74 7.21 -4.58 -22.06
N GLY A 75 7.63 -4.27 -23.30
CA GLY A 75 8.44 -5.17 -24.11
C GLY A 75 7.69 -6.41 -24.64
N GLY A 76 6.37 -6.50 -24.49
CA GLY A 76 5.64 -7.72 -24.84
C GLY A 76 4.14 -7.65 -24.56
N ALA A 77 3.52 -8.83 -24.39
CA ALA A 77 2.12 -8.97 -24.06
C ALA A 77 1.85 -8.58 -22.59
N ILE A 78 0.71 -7.93 -22.38
CA ILE A 78 0.20 -7.56 -21.07
C ILE A 78 -1.26 -7.98 -20.96
N ARG A 79 -1.70 -8.35 -19.77
CA ARG A 79 -3.12 -8.43 -19.44
C ARG A 79 -3.64 -7.02 -19.21
N VAL A 80 -4.68 -6.63 -19.91
CA VAL A 80 -5.40 -5.37 -19.69
C VAL A 80 -6.71 -5.65 -18.99
N VAL A 81 -7.04 -4.84 -17.99
CA VAL A 81 -8.31 -4.88 -17.26
C VAL A 81 -8.91 -3.48 -17.31
N LEU A 82 -10.03 -3.34 -18.01
CA LEU A 82 -10.89 -2.16 -17.95
C LEU A 82 -11.88 -2.38 -16.82
N VAL A 83 -12.01 -1.40 -15.92
CA VAL A 83 -13.02 -1.42 -14.87
C VAL A 83 -13.91 -0.20 -15.04
N ASP A 84 -15.21 -0.44 -14.94
CA ASP A 84 -16.21 0.61 -14.92
C ASP A 84 -16.27 1.22 -13.53
N GLU A 85 -16.10 2.53 -13.43
CA GLU A 85 -16.04 3.28 -12.19
C GLU A 85 -17.06 4.42 -12.26
N PRO A 86 -17.56 4.95 -11.13
CA PRO A 86 -18.58 5.99 -11.13
C PRO A 86 -18.23 7.25 -11.94
N LYS A 87 -16.94 7.59 -12.03
CA LYS A 87 -16.42 8.75 -12.79
C LYS A 87 -15.98 8.38 -14.22
N GLY A 88 -16.39 7.22 -14.69
CA GLY A 88 -16.01 6.63 -15.99
C GLY A 88 -14.84 5.66 -15.88
N TRP A 89 -14.69 4.84 -16.92
CA TRP A 89 -13.78 3.71 -16.94
C TRP A 89 -12.31 4.05 -16.67
N VAL A 90 -11.64 3.08 -16.05
CA VAL A 90 -10.20 3.07 -15.75
C VAL A 90 -9.58 1.80 -16.32
N ALA A 91 -8.32 1.89 -16.77
CA ALA A 91 -7.57 0.75 -17.29
C ALA A 91 -6.40 0.41 -16.36
N PHE A 92 -6.20 -0.88 -16.13
CA PHE A 92 -5.05 -1.45 -15.45
C PHE A 92 -4.33 -2.44 -16.36
N SER A 93 -3.05 -2.66 -16.11
CA SER A 93 -2.21 -3.60 -16.85
C SER A 93 -1.39 -4.48 -15.91
N CYS A 94 -1.15 -5.72 -16.33
CA CYS A 94 -0.20 -6.64 -15.71
C CYS A 94 0.70 -7.27 -16.78
N THR A 95 2.00 -7.36 -16.52
CA THR A 95 2.94 -8.06 -17.42
C THR A 95 2.77 -9.58 -17.41
N ASP A 96 2.20 -10.14 -16.34
CA ASP A 96 1.75 -11.53 -16.33
C ASP A 96 0.38 -11.62 -17.02
N THR A 97 0.37 -12.25 -18.19
CA THR A 97 -0.84 -12.41 -18.99
C THR A 97 -1.83 -13.40 -18.41
N THR A 98 -1.46 -14.19 -17.41
CA THR A 98 -2.32 -15.20 -16.76
C THR A 98 -3.06 -14.64 -15.54
N ALA A 99 -2.60 -13.52 -14.99
CA ALA A 99 -3.21 -12.86 -13.85
C ALA A 99 -4.70 -12.52 -14.09
N THR A 100 -5.53 -12.76 -13.07
CA THR A 100 -6.97 -12.50 -13.13
C THR A 100 -7.27 -11.01 -12.94
N ALA A 101 -8.45 -10.58 -13.39
CA ALA A 101 -8.89 -9.20 -13.15
C ALA A 101 -8.97 -8.87 -11.65
N ALA A 102 -9.37 -9.84 -10.81
CA ALA A 102 -9.46 -9.69 -9.37
C ALA A 102 -8.09 -9.45 -8.72
N GLN A 103 -7.10 -10.26 -9.09
CA GLN A 103 -5.71 -10.09 -8.63
C GLN A 103 -5.13 -8.74 -9.05
N ILE A 104 -5.32 -8.35 -10.31
CA ILE A 104 -4.79 -7.10 -10.85
C ILE A 104 -5.40 -5.89 -10.11
N ARG A 105 -6.74 -5.86 -9.95
CA ARG A 105 -7.41 -4.75 -9.26
C ARG A 105 -7.08 -4.73 -7.77
N GLY A 106 -6.99 -5.88 -7.12
CA GLY A 106 -6.58 -6.02 -5.72
C GLY A 106 -5.19 -5.43 -5.48
N LEU A 107 -4.19 -5.85 -6.27
CA LEU A 107 -2.82 -5.33 -6.17
C LEU A 107 -2.74 -3.80 -6.38
N VAL A 108 -3.56 -3.25 -7.27
CA VAL A 108 -3.64 -1.79 -7.45
C VAL A 108 -4.25 -1.10 -6.23
N ALA A 109 -5.28 -1.69 -5.62
CA ALA A 109 -5.89 -1.15 -4.40
C ALA A 109 -4.92 -1.20 -3.21
N ASP A 110 -4.18 -2.30 -3.08
CA ASP A 110 -3.20 -2.50 -2.00
C ASP A 110 -2.07 -1.48 -2.05
N ARG A 111 -1.75 -0.92 -3.22
CA ARG A 111 -0.75 0.14 -3.38
C ARG A 111 -1.04 1.38 -2.54
N PHE A 112 -2.31 1.65 -2.21
CA PHE A 112 -2.67 2.79 -1.37
C PHE A 112 -2.04 2.73 0.03
N SER A 113 -1.65 1.53 0.49
CA SER A 113 -0.85 1.36 1.72
C SER A 113 0.45 2.18 1.70
N LEU A 114 1.06 2.39 0.53
CA LEU A 114 2.24 3.25 0.39
C LEU A 114 1.93 4.72 0.65
N GLU A 115 0.76 5.21 0.22
CA GLU A 115 0.35 6.58 0.48
C GLU A 115 0.12 6.82 1.98
N ILE A 116 -0.46 5.82 2.66
CA ILE A 116 -0.59 5.81 4.11
C ILE A 116 0.78 5.82 4.79
N ALA A 117 1.72 4.97 4.35
CA ALA A 117 3.07 4.94 4.90
C ALA A 117 3.79 6.28 4.72
N PHE A 118 3.73 6.91 3.54
CA PHE A 118 4.34 8.24 3.32
C PHE A 118 3.67 9.33 4.13
N ARG A 119 2.35 9.28 4.33
CA ARG A 119 1.65 10.20 5.20
C ARG A 119 2.15 10.06 6.63
N ASP A 120 2.21 8.84 7.15
CA ASP A 120 2.60 8.56 8.53
C ASP A 120 4.09 8.90 8.75
N LEU A 121 4.95 8.63 7.77
CA LEU A 121 6.36 9.05 7.79
C LEU A 121 6.51 10.59 7.93
N LYS A 122 5.66 11.36 7.24
CA LYS A 122 5.70 12.83 7.32
C LYS A 122 5.04 13.36 8.60
N GLN A 123 3.85 12.87 8.93
CA GLN A 123 2.98 13.45 9.95
C GLN A 123 3.25 12.88 11.35
N VAL A 124 3.59 11.59 11.46
CA VAL A 124 3.78 10.90 12.74
C VAL A 124 5.26 10.82 13.10
N VAL A 125 6.10 10.42 12.14
CA VAL A 125 7.55 10.31 12.37
C VAL A 125 8.26 11.66 12.23
N GLY A 126 7.69 12.57 11.44
CA GLY A 126 8.22 13.93 11.30
C GLY A 126 9.34 14.06 10.28
N ALA A 127 9.35 13.26 9.21
CA ALA A 127 10.41 13.32 8.18
C ALA A 127 10.60 14.69 7.50
N GLY A 128 9.62 15.60 7.61
CA GLY A 128 9.72 16.99 7.13
C GLY A 128 10.15 18.01 8.19
N GLN A 129 10.41 17.60 9.43
CA GLN A 129 10.79 18.46 10.55
C GLN A 129 12.31 18.74 10.69
N PRO A 130 13.25 17.89 10.19
CA PRO A 130 14.68 18.20 10.29
C PRO A 130 15.06 19.53 9.64
N GLN A 131 15.70 20.43 10.39
CA GLN A 131 16.18 21.74 9.92
C GLN A 131 17.69 21.73 9.59
N VAL A 132 18.18 20.63 9.02
CA VAL A 132 19.59 20.49 8.64
C VAL A 132 19.87 21.24 7.33
N ARG A 133 21.06 21.86 7.23
CA ARG A 133 21.44 22.72 6.09
C ARG A 133 22.10 21.99 4.93
N GLY A 134 22.65 20.78 5.16
CA GLY A 134 23.33 19.99 4.14
C GLY A 134 22.42 18.94 3.50
N LEU A 135 22.54 18.74 2.18
CA LEU A 135 21.78 17.72 1.44
C LEU A 135 22.03 16.31 1.99
N THR A 136 23.29 15.96 2.21
CA THR A 136 23.69 14.65 2.75
C THR A 136 23.13 14.42 4.15
N SER A 137 23.17 15.43 5.01
CA SER A 137 22.54 15.40 6.33
C SER A 137 21.03 15.24 6.23
N ASN A 138 20.37 15.92 5.28
CA ASN A 138 18.93 15.81 5.07
C ASN A 138 18.53 14.39 4.64
N VAL A 139 19.27 13.81 3.69
CA VAL A 139 19.11 12.41 3.27
C VAL A 139 19.30 11.46 4.44
N GLY A 140 20.33 11.69 5.27
CA GLY A 140 20.57 10.91 6.49
C GLY A 140 19.40 10.98 7.48
N CYS A 141 18.88 12.18 7.77
CA CYS A 141 17.71 12.36 8.63
C CYS A 141 16.48 11.64 8.07
N PHE A 142 16.24 11.71 6.76
CA PHE A 142 15.14 10.99 6.13
C PHE A 142 15.28 9.47 6.31
N HIS A 143 16.48 8.91 6.13
CA HIS A 143 16.72 7.49 6.37
C HIS A 143 16.50 7.09 7.83
N LEU A 144 16.90 7.91 8.79
CA LEU A 144 16.61 7.66 10.21
C LEU A 144 15.11 7.66 10.48
N CYS A 145 14.34 8.58 9.90
CA CYS A 145 12.88 8.56 9.99
C CYS A 145 12.28 7.30 9.37
N ALA A 146 12.74 6.90 8.17
CA ALA A 146 12.28 5.68 7.52
C ALA A 146 12.59 4.43 8.38
N TRP A 147 13.77 4.39 9.00
CA TRP A 147 14.16 3.30 9.88
C TRP A 147 13.29 3.26 11.15
N ALA A 148 13.06 4.41 11.80
CA ALA A 148 12.16 4.50 12.95
C ALA A 148 10.74 4.04 12.62
N PHE A 149 10.22 4.40 11.44
CA PHE A 149 8.95 3.90 10.94
C PHE A 149 8.96 2.36 10.85
N THR A 150 9.94 1.81 10.14
CA THR A 150 10.05 0.37 9.89
C THR A 150 10.21 -0.42 11.19
N VAL A 151 11.09 0.00 12.10
CA VAL A 151 11.30 -0.74 13.35
C VAL A 151 10.05 -0.71 14.23
N THR A 152 9.30 0.40 14.24
CA THR A 152 8.01 0.46 14.96
C THR A 152 6.99 -0.53 14.38
N GLU A 153 6.91 -0.63 13.04
CA GLU A 153 6.00 -1.59 12.39
C GLU A 153 6.42 -3.04 12.64
N VAL A 154 7.72 -3.34 12.63
CA VAL A 154 8.27 -4.67 12.94
C VAL A 154 8.01 -5.03 14.40
N TRP A 155 8.28 -4.11 15.33
CA TRP A 155 8.02 -4.32 16.76
C TRP A 155 6.54 -4.61 17.05
N ALA A 156 5.63 -4.00 16.28
CA ALA A 156 4.19 -4.18 16.43
C ALA A 156 3.61 -5.39 15.67
N TRP A 157 4.40 -6.08 14.84
CA TRP A 157 3.89 -7.02 13.83
C TRP A 157 3.03 -8.17 14.39
N ASP A 158 3.45 -8.77 15.51
CA ASP A 158 2.79 -9.92 16.14
C ASP A 158 2.22 -9.58 17.53
N ARG A 159 2.07 -8.28 17.83
CA ARG A 159 1.53 -7.84 19.12
C ARG A 159 0.01 -7.77 19.08
N ASN A 160 -0.62 -8.05 20.22
CA ASN A 160 -2.06 -7.94 20.37
C ASN A 160 -2.52 -6.49 20.08
N THR A 161 -3.47 -6.36 19.14
CA THR A 161 -4.14 -5.11 18.78
C THR A 161 -4.60 -4.31 20.00
N GLU A 162 -5.23 -4.95 20.99
CA GLU A 162 -5.75 -4.31 22.20
C GLU A 162 -4.63 -3.64 23.01
N ALA A 163 -3.46 -4.28 23.10
CA ALA A 163 -2.30 -3.73 23.78
C ALA A 163 -1.74 -2.50 23.03
N LEU A 164 -1.70 -2.54 21.70
CA LEU A 164 -1.24 -1.42 20.86
C LEU A 164 -2.14 -0.18 20.98
N VAL A 165 -3.44 -0.37 21.26
CA VAL A 165 -4.42 0.72 21.33
C VAL A 165 -4.92 0.99 22.75
N ALA A 166 -4.32 0.39 23.79
CA ALA A 166 -4.78 0.51 25.17
C ALA A 166 -4.94 1.97 25.64
N HIS A 167 -4.08 2.86 25.14
CA HIS A 167 -4.11 4.30 25.42
C HIS A 167 -5.38 5.02 24.88
N ARG A 168 -6.08 4.45 23.90
CA ARG A 168 -7.33 5.02 23.37
C ARG A 168 -8.47 5.01 24.38
N SER A 169 -8.39 4.24 25.45
CA SER A 169 -9.36 4.30 26.56
C SER A 169 -9.50 5.70 27.17
N ALA A 170 -8.46 6.54 27.06
CA ALA A 170 -8.49 7.94 27.46
C ALA A 170 -9.15 8.88 26.42
N SER A 171 -9.52 8.38 25.24
CA SER A 171 -10.10 9.12 24.12
C SER A 171 -11.46 8.53 23.73
N PRO A 172 -12.53 8.78 24.51
CA PRO A 172 -13.86 8.16 24.31
C PRO A 172 -14.54 8.54 22.99
N TRP A 173 -14.04 9.56 22.29
CA TRP A 173 -14.51 9.96 20.96
C TRP A 173 -13.86 9.18 19.81
N ASP A 174 -12.86 8.34 20.07
CA ASP A 174 -12.22 7.49 19.05
C ASP A 174 -12.96 6.16 18.88
N ASP A 175 -12.89 5.58 17.68
CA ASP A 175 -13.53 4.31 17.37
C ASP A 175 -12.68 3.14 17.93
N PRO A 176 -13.19 2.34 18.88
CA PRO A 176 -12.45 1.23 19.47
C PRO A 176 -12.17 0.10 18.47
N ASN A 177 -13.01 -0.05 17.44
CA ASN A 177 -12.87 -1.11 16.44
C ASN A 177 -11.92 -0.72 15.29
N ARG A 178 -11.45 0.53 15.26
CA ARG A 178 -10.52 1.02 14.24
C ARG A 178 -9.17 0.33 14.37
N ARG A 179 -8.63 -0.17 13.27
CA ARG A 179 -7.28 -0.77 13.23
C ARG A 179 -6.21 0.13 13.88
N PRO A 180 -5.17 -0.43 14.52
CA PRO A 180 -4.04 0.36 15.02
C PRO A 180 -3.37 1.14 13.89
N SER A 181 -3.23 2.44 14.06
CA SER A 181 -2.43 3.29 13.18
C SER A 181 -0.95 3.21 13.55
N HIS A 182 -0.08 3.72 12.67
CA HIS A 182 1.34 3.87 13.00
C HIS A 182 1.56 4.71 14.27
N ALA A 183 0.74 5.75 14.47
CA ALA A 183 0.80 6.58 15.67
C ALA A 183 0.47 5.78 16.95
N ASP A 184 -0.53 4.89 16.89
CA ASP A 184 -0.90 4.04 18.03
C ASP A 184 0.27 3.12 18.40
N LYS A 185 0.85 2.45 17.40
CA LYS A 185 2.00 1.55 17.57
C LYS A 185 3.21 2.28 18.16
N ARG A 186 3.54 3.45 17.61
CA ARG A 186 4.64 4.30 18.10
C ARG A 186 4.42 4.72 19.54
N ARG A 187 3.21 5.14 19.90
CA ARG A 187 2.85 5.52 21.27
C ARG A 187 2.96 4.34 22.23
N ALA A 188 2.43 3.18 21.84
CA ALA A 188 2.54 1.96 22.64
C ALA A 188 4.01 1.60 22.91
N TRP A 189 4.86 1.67 21.89
CA TRP A 189 6.28 1.38 22.04
C TRP A 189 7.01 2.40 22.91
N GLN A 190 6.73 3.70 22.73
CA GLN A 190 7.29 4.75 23.58
C GLN A 190 6.91 4.58 25.05
N ARG A 191 5.70 4.08 25.34
CA ARG A 191 5.28 3.78 26.72
C ARG A 191 6.07 2.62 27.31
N GLU A 192 6.29 1.56 26.54
CA GLU A 192 7.11 0.41 26.96
C GLU A 192 8.53 0.85 27.31
N LEU A 193 9.21 1.57 26.40
CA LEU A 193 10.58 2.06 26.61
C LEU A 193 10.68 2.99 27.83
N ARG A 194 9.76 3.95 27.95
CA ARG A 194 9.79 4.87 29.10
C ARG A 194 9.48 4.14 30.42
N ALA A 195 8.62 3.12 30.40
CA ALA A 195 8.35 2.34 31.60
C ALA A 195 9.59 1.57 32.05
N GLU A 196 10.33 0.98 31.12
CA GLU A 196 11.62 0.31 31.37
C GLU A 196 12.67 1.29 31.90
N GLU A 197 12.80 2.48 31.30
CA GLU A 197 13.71 3.54 31.78
C GLU A 197 13.37 3.98 33.20
N ILE A 198 12.09 4.22 33.50
CA ILE A 198 11.65 4.58 34.85
C ILE A 198 11.97 3.46 35.83
N GLN A 199 11.66 2.20 35.49
CA GLN A 199 11.96 1.06 36.35
C GLN A 199 13.46 0.92 36.62
N ALA A 200 14.30 1.11 35.60
CA ALA A 200 15.75 1.02 35.73
C ALA A 200 16.33 2.11 36.67
N VAL A 201 15.76 3.32 36.67
CA VAL A 201 16.23 4.44 37.51
C VAL A 201 15.70 4.36 38.94
N VAL A 202 14.48 3.90 39.13
CA VAL A 202 13.81 3.91 40.45
C VAL A 202 14.42 2.85 41.40
N GLY A 203 15.14 1.84 40.90
CA GLY A 203 15.73 0.78 41.74
C GLY A 203 14.66 -0.12 42.37
N ASP A 204 14.99 -0.85 43.44
CA ASP A 204 14.01 -1.66 44.19
C ASP A 204 13.36 -0.80 45.30
N PRO A 205 12.13 -0.29 45.11
CA PRO A 205 11.53 0.67 46.02
C PRO A 205 10.79 -0.07 47.13
N HIS A 206 10.72 0.52 48.33
CA HIS A 206 9.89 -0.02 49.42
C HIS A 206 8.40 -0.23 49.03
N ASP A 207 7.92 0.42 47.97
CA ASP A 207 6.56 0.26 47.43
C ASP A 207 6.55 0.34 45.89
N ALA A 208 7.15 -0.68 45.25
CA ALA A 208 7.30 -0.78 43.79
C ALA A 208 5.99 -0.57 43.01
N ALA A 209 4.87 -1.09 43.54
CA ALA A 209 3.57 -1.01 42.90
C ALA A 209 3.05 0.43 42.79
N LYS A 210 3.28 1.26 43.82
CA LYS A 210 2.86 2.66 43.83
C LYS A 210 3.61 3.49 42.78
N ILE A 211 4.91 3.25 42.63
CA ILE A 211 5.73 3.97 41.65
C ILE A 211 5.41 3.50 40.23
N GLN A 212 5.22 2.19 40.01
CA GLN A 212 4.76 1.68 38.71
C GLN A 212 3.40 2.25 38.30
N ASN A 213 2.45 2.35 39.23
CA ASN A 213 1.14 2.94 38.96
C ASN A 213 1.23 4.44 38.64
N LEU A 214 2.09 5.19 39.34
CA LEU A 214 2.33 6.60 39.04
C LEU A 214 2.99 6.78 37.66
N ALA A 215 4.00 5.97 37.35
CA ALA A 215 4.67 5.97 36.05
C ALA A 215 3.68 5.67 34.92
N LYS A 216 2.83 4.65 35.07
CA LYS A 216 1.78 4.31 34.11
C LYS A 216 0.83 5.50 33.88
N ARG A 217 0.38 6.17 34.95
CA ARG A 217 -0.47 7.37 34.88
C ARG A 217 0.22 8.55 34.20
N CYS A 218 1.48 8.81 34.49
CA CYS A 218 2.25 9.88 33.83
C CYS A 218 2.44 9.58 32.33
N LEU A 219 2.65 8.32 31.98
CA LEU A 219 2.74 7.87 30.58
C LEU A 219 1.39 7.95 29.85
N ASP A 220 0.29 7.69 30.55
CA ASP A 220 -1.07 7.90 30.03
C ASP A 220 -1.36 9.39 29.77
N LEU A 221 -0.87 10.29 30.64
CA LEU A 221 -1.09 11.75 30.53
C LEU A 221 -0.22 12.44 29.47
N ALA A 222 0.97 11.90 29.19
CA ALA A 222 1.89 12.46 28.20
C ALA A 222 1.62 11.98 26.76
N ALA A 223 0.53 11.25 26.53
CA ALA A 223 0.18 10.58 25.27
C ALA A 223 -0.75 11.40 24.37
#